data_AF-H1PSB7-F1
#
_entry.id   AF-H1PSB7-F1
#
_cell.length_a   1.000
_cell.length_b   1.000
_cell.length_c   1.000
_cell.angle_alpha   90.00
_cell.angle_beta   90.00
_cell.angle_gamma   90.00
#
_symmetry.space_group_name_H-M   'P 1'
#
loop_
_entity.id
_entity.type
_entity.pdbx_description
1 polymer ?
#
loop_
_entity_poly.entity_id
_entity_poly.type
_entity_poly.pdbx_seq_one_letter_code
_entity_poly.pdbx_strand_id
1 'polypeptide(L)'
;MLGREIYFQRREVLKKKLGKGVVILPGNNESPRNYKDNCYSFDQDSTFLYYFGMDIPSLVGVIDIDNNKEYIFGTDFTLDDIVWMGEQKLLKSYAEEAGVENFIEMSEFEKFAAQLKADKREVLLIPQYKADNVMKLSKALGLDPFKYDEHTSLDLIKAIIEQRNVKSQLEIDELEKAVNITKEMHLTAMKTVKAGMKEYEVVAAIEAVAKKYYGSTSFFTIFTKNGHILHNHGYDNTVEDGDMIVLDCGAKSREGYCGDMTTAFPVNGKYSDKQKDMYSLLIEMFEKAEEMVRPGINYKDVHLAVAKVLTEGMIKRGLMKGNADEAVKAGAHAVFFPHGLGHMLGLDVHDMENLGEDLVGYESFPRDMQFGLKSLRLARVLKEGYVFTIEPGIYFIPELVKRWKAAGKFMEYLNYEKIEEYFGFGGMRYEGDFVITADGARRLGDKMPKYYNEIEEIMKK
;
A
#
# COMPACT_ATOMS: atom_id res chain seq x y z
N MET A 1 -19.48 -4.91 -5.95
CA MET A 1 -19.84 -4.93 -4.51
C MET A 1 -19.82 -6.36 -4.00
N LEU A 2 -19.32 -6.54 -2.79
CA LEU A 2 -19.04 -7.84 -2.15
C LEU A 2 -20.28 -8.57 -1.58
N GLY A 3 -21.46 -7.94 -1.69
CA GLY A 3 -22.74 -8.48 -1.22
C GLY A 3 -23.25 -7.83 0.06
N ARG A 4 -24.58 -7.71 0.15
CA ARG A 4 -25.30 -7.00 1.23
C ARG A 4 -24.89 -7.43 2.64
N GLU A 5 -24.85 -8.73 2.87
CA GLU A 5 -24.58 -9.32 4.18
C GLU A 5 -23.17 -8.96 4.69
N ILE A 6 -22.19 -8.85 3.80
CA ILE A 6 -20.80 -8.50 4.17
C ILE A 6 -20.73 -7.09 4.75
N TYR A 7 -21.33 -6.11 4.07
CA TYR A 7 -21.32 -4.73 4.54
C TYR A 7 -22.13 -4.56 5.83
N PHE A 8 -23.27 -5.24 5.93
CA PHE A 8 -24.06 -5.28 7.16
C PHE A 8 -23.23 -5.83 8.34
N GLN A 9 -22.61 -7.00 8.18
CA GLN A 9 -21.77 -7.61 9.22
C GLN A 9 -20.59 -6.73 9.61
N ARG A 10 -19.94 -6.07 8.64
CA ARG A 10 -18.84 -5.13 8.92
C ARG A 10 -19.30 -4.00 9.84
N ARG A 11 -20.46 -3.40 9.56
CA ARG A 11 -21.04 -2.35 10.40
C ARG A 11 -21.48 -2.89 11.76
N GLU A 12 -22.08 -4.07 11.85
CA GLU A 12 -22.44 -4.70 13.13
C GLU A 12 -21.23 -4.93 14.05
N VAL A 13 -20.11 -5.41 13.49
CA VAL A 13 -18.86 -5.58 14.26
C VAL A 13 -18.37 -4.23 14.80
N LEU A 14 -18.37 -3.20 13.97
CA LEU A 14 -17.98 -1.85 14.38
C LEU A 14 -18.92 -1.29 15.47
N LYS A 15 -20.24 -1.41 15.28
CA LYS A 15 -21.27 -1.00 16.26
C LYS A 15 -21.04 -1.67 17.61
N LYS A 16 -20.82 -2.99 17.62
CA LYS A 16 -20.56 -3.76 18.84
C LYS A 16 -19.25 -3.35 19.52
N LYS A 17 -18.21 -3.03 18.75
CA LYS A 17 -16.90 -2.63 19.27
C LYS A 17 -16.95 -1.25 19.96
N LEU A 18 -17.70 -0.31 19.38
CA LEU A 18 -17.82 1.06 19.90
C LEU A 18 -18.91 1.21 20.97
N GLY A 19 -20.02 0.49 20.83
CA GLY A 19 -21.13 0.44 21.78
C GLY A 19 -22.08 1.66 21.78
N LYS A 20 -21.62 2.84 21.35
CA LYS A 20 -22.41 4.07 21.29
C LYS A 20 -21.81 5.10 20.31
N GLY A 21 -22.57 6.15 20.03
CA GLY A 21 -22.17 7.29 19.20
C GLY A 21 -22.66 7.21 17.76
N VAL A 22 -22.30 8.22 16.97
CA VAL A 22 -22.66 8.34 15.55
C VAL A 22 -21.38 8.46 14.74
N VAL A 23 -21.08 7.42 13.97
CA VAL A 23 -19.92 7.40 13.07
C VAL A 23 -20.30 8.10 11.76
N ILE A 24 -19.49 9.05 11.32
CA ILE A 24 -19.67 9.73 10.03
C ILE A 24 -18.44 9.47 9.16
N LEU A 25 -18.64 8.82 8.01
CA LEU A 25 -17.62 8.48 7.03
C LEU A 25 -17.97 9.13 5.70
N PRO A 26 -17.31 10.24 5.30
CA PRO A 26 -17.51 10.81 3.98
C PRO A 26 -16.83 9.93 2.92
N GLY A 27 -17.52 9.73 1.79
CA GLY A 27 -16.86 9.26 0.57
C GLY A 27 -16.08 10.39 -0.10
N ASN A 28 -15.25 10.04 -1.08
CA ASN A 28 -14.54 11.00 -1.90
C ASN A 28 -15.48 11.71 -2.87
N ASN A 29 -15.13 12.94 -3.22
CA ASN A 29 -15.75 13.65 -4.34
C ASN A 29 -14.87 13.48 -5.59
N GLU A 30 -15.43 13.82 -6.74
CA GLU A 30 -14.67 13.93 -7.98
C GLU A 30 -13.45 14.86 -7.82
N SER A 31 -12.37 14.58 -8.55
CA SER A 31 -11.13 15.37 -8.48
C SER A 31 -10.83 16.05 -9.83
N PRO A 32 -11.28 17.29 -10.03
CA PRO A 32 -11.02 18.07 -11.23
C PRO A 32 -9.52 18.29 -11.48
N ARG A 33 -9.08 18.15 -12.74
CA ARG A 33 -7.69 18.38 -13.17
C ARG A 33 -7.37 19.87 -13.31
N ASN A 34 -8.25 20.61 -13.98
CA ASN A 34 -8.08 22.02 -14.31
C ASN A 34 -9.40 22.82 -14.32
N TYR A 35 -10.54 22.17 -14.57
CA TYR A 35 -11.90 22.74 -14.40
C TYR A 35 -12.88 21.63 -14.02
N LYS A 36 -14.04 22.01 -13.46
CA LYS A 36 -14.97 21.14 -12.73
C LYS A 36 -15.26 19.79 -13.40
N ASP A 37 -15.52 19.79 -14.70
CA ASP A 37 -16.01 18.61 -15.41
C ASP A 37 -14.89 17.79 -16.10
N ASN A 38 -13.62 18.15 -15.91
CA ASN A 38 -12.48 17.36 -16.40
C ASN A 38 -11.75 16.72 -15.22
N CYS A 39 -12.23 15.54 -14.81
CA CYS A 39 -11.74 14.86 -13.61
C CYS A 39 -10.58 13.89 -13.88
N TYR A 40 -9.79 13.62 -12.85
CA TYR A 40 -9.02 12.37 -12.78
C TYR A 40 -9.98 11.17 -12.69
N SER A 41 -9.46 9.96 -12.87
CA SER A 41 -10.24 8.76 -12.54
C SER A 41 -10.64 8.81 -11.07
N PHE A 42 -11.93 8.58 -10.81
CA PHE A 42 -12.46 8.54 -9.45
C PHE A 42 -11.83 7.38 -8.67
N ASP A 43 -11.58 7.61 -7.38
CA ASP A 43 -11.18 6.59 -6.43
C ASP A 43 -11.82 6.88 -5.06
N GLN A 44 -12.51 5.90 -4.50
CA GLN A 44 -13.27 6.04 -3.26
C GLN A 44 -12.38 6.06 -2.02
N ASP A 45 -12.87 6.65 -0.92
CA ASP A 45 -12.24 6.49 0.39
C ASP A 45 -12.35 5.02 0.84
N SER A 46 -11.21 4.40 1.15
CA SER A 46 -11.14 2.98 1.49
C SER A 46 -11.93 2.61 2.75
N THR A 47 -12.08 3.52 3.71
CA THR A 47 -12.89 3.25 4.91
C THR A 47 -14.39 3.30 4.58
N PHE A 48 -14.83 4.29 3.80
CA PHE A 48 -16.19 4.34 3.27
C PHE A 48 -16.50 3.10 2.43
N LEU A 49 -15.61 2.75 1.49
CA LEU A 49 -15.76 1.58 0.63
C LEU A 49 -15.84 0.28 1.45
N TYR A 50 -15.05 0.15 2.52
CA TYR A 50 -15.09 -1.00 3.41
C TYR A 50 -16.47 -1.20 4.06
N TYR A 51 -17.09 -0.14 4.59
CA TYR A 51 -18.36 -0.25 5.32
C TYR A 51 -19.62 -0.15 4.45
N PHE A 52 -19.53 0.48 3.28
CA PHE A 52 -20.69 0.77 2.42
C PHE A 52 -20.58 0.21 1.01
N GLY A 53 -19.40 -0.15 0.50
CA GLY A 53 -19.25 -0.80 -0.80
C GLY A 53 -19.56 0.03 -2.03
N MET A 54 -20.01 1.28 -1.85
CA MET A 54 -20.43 2.16 -2.94
C MET A 54 -19.22 2.92 -3.50
N ASP A 55 -18.72 2.48 -4.64
CA ASP A 55 -17.68 3.18 -5.40
C ASP A 55 -18.30 4.28 -6.29
N ILE A 56 -18.91 5.26 -5.63
CA ILE A 56 -19.65 6.37 -6.25
C ILE A 56 -19.27 7.68 -5.53
N PRO A 57 -19.00 8.78 -6.26
CA PRO A 57 -18.58 10.03 -5.66
C PRO A 57 -19.68 10.71 -4.83
N SER A 58 -19.25 11.62 -3.95
CA SER A 58 -20.11 12.60 -3.27
C SER A 58 -21.14 12.01 -2.31
N LEU A 59 -20.79 10.93 -1.62
CA LEU A 59 -21.62 10.29 -0.59
C LEU A 59 -21.14 10.63 0.82
N VAL A 60 -22.04 10.55 1.80
CA VAL A 60 -21.68 10.49 3.23
C VAL A 60 -22.42 9.33 3.88
N GLY A 61 -21.67 8.42 4.47
CA GLY A 61 -22.20 7.26 5.20
C GLY A 61 -22.25 7.55 6.69
N VAL A 62 -23.35 7.16 7.33
CA VAL A 62 -23.54 7.33 8.77
C VAL A 62 -23.95 6.02 9.41
N ILE A 63 -23.31 5.68 10.53
CA ILE A 63 -23.66 4.55 11.40
C ILE A 63 -24.08 5.15 12.74
N ASP A 64 -25.38 5.31 12.95
CA ASP A 64 -25.98 5.78 14.20
C ASP A 64 -26.17 4.58 15.14
N ILE A 65 -25.19 4.40 16.03
CA ILE A 65 -25.13 3.26 16.95
C ILE A 65 -26.24 3.38 18.00
N ASP A 66 -26.48 4.59 18.53
CA ASP A 66 -27.43 4.78 19.62
C ASP A 66 -28.88 4.49 19.18
N ASN A 67 -29.22 4.75 17.92
CA ASN A 67 -30.54 4.45 17.36
C ASN A 67 -30.60 3.14 16.57
N ASN A 68 -29.47 2.45 16.41
CA ASN A 68 -29.30 1.29 15.54
C ASN A 68 -29.83 1.54 14.11
N LYS A 69 -29.36 2.64 13.49
CA LYS A 69 -29.71 3.01 12.12
C LYS A 69 -28.48 3.35 11.30
N GLU A 70 -28.56 3.07 10.01
CA GLU A 70 -27.53 3.41 9.03
C GLU A 70 -28.14 4.30 7.95
N TYR A 71 -27.35 5.25 7.45
CA TYR A 71 -27.77 6.21 6.44
C TYR A 71 -26.72 6.36 5.34
N ILE A 72 -27.19 6.58 4.12
CA ILE A 72 -26.40 7.14 3.03
C ILE A 72 -27.01 8.49 2.67
N PHE A 73 -26.20 9.54 2.73
CA PHE A 73 -26.54 10.84 2.17
C PHE A 73 -25.93 10.95 0.77
N GLY A 74 -26.74 11.28 -0.22
CA GLY A 74 -26.33 11.40 -1.63
C GLY A 74 -27.36 12.20 -2.43
N THR A 75 -27.04 12.54 -3.68
CA THR A 75 -27.99 13.16 -4.61
C THR A 75 -28.15 12.24 -5.80
N ASP A 76 -29.36 11.72 -5.98
CA ASP A 76 -29.64 10.79 -7.08
C ASP A 76 -29.63 11.51 -8.43
N PHE A 77 -29.55 10.74 -9.51
CA PHE A 77 -29.43 11.28 -10.86
C PHE A 77 -30.66 12.08 -11.27
N THR A 78 -30.42 13.26 -11.87
CA THR A 78 -31.46 14.11 -12.44
C THR A 78 -31.82 13.68 -13.88
N LEU A 79 -32.87 14.27 -14.46
CA LEU A 79 -33.18 14.04 -15.87
C LEU A 79 -32.06 14.52 -16.79
N ASP A 80 -31.41 15.64 -16.45
CA ASP A 80 -30.27 16.15 -17.21
C ASP A 80 -29.11 15.14 -17.16
N ASP A 81 -28.81 14.58 -15.99
CA ASP A 81 -27.79 13.53 -15.83
C ASP A 81 -28.07 12.32 -16.74
N ILE A 82 -29.32 11.87 -16.82
CA ILE A 82 -29.73 10.77 -17.70
C ILE A 82 -29.55 11.13 -19.18
N VAL A 83 -29.80 12.38 -19.57
CA VAL A 83 -29.57 12.86 -20.95
C VAL A 83 -28.09 12.83 -21.31
N TRP A 84 -27.19 13.18 -20.39
CA TRP A 84 -25.74 13.25 -20.64
C TRP A 84 -25.02 11.91 -20.47
N MET A 85 -25.44 11.08 -19.52
CA MET A 85 -24.74 9.85 -19.12
C MET A 85 -25.49 8.57 -19.49
N GLY A 86 -26.72 8.66 -19.98
CA GLY A 86 -27.61 7.53 -20.21
C GLY A 86 -28.37 7.09 -18.95
N GLU A 87 -29.19 6.04 -19.06
CA GLU A 87 -29.92 5.48 -17.92
C GLU A 87 -28.95 4.97 -16.84
N GLN A 88 -29.11 5.48 -15.62
CA GLN A 88 -28.29 5.13 -14.48
C GLN A 88 -29.11 4.37 -13.43
N LYS A 89 -28.48 3.42 -12.77
CA LYS A 89 -29.04 2.80 -11.58
C LYS A 89 -29.08 3.82 -10.45
N LEU A 90 -30.25 3.98 -9.83
CA LEU A 90 -30.47 4.92 -8.72
C LEU A 90 -29.50 4.67 -7.55
N LEU A 91 -29.00 5.75 -6.95
CA LEU A 91 -28.12 5.68 -5.79
C LEU A 91 -28.78 4.99 -4.60
N LYS A 92 -30.10 5.16 -4.45
CA LYS A 92 -30.88 4.44 -3.45
C LYS A 92 -30.78 2.92 -3.60
N SER A 93 -30.81 2.39 -4.83
CA SER A 93 -30.70 0.93 -5.04
C SER A 93 -29.32 0.41 -4.68
N TYR A 94 -28.25 1.19 -4.89
CA TYR A 94 -26.91 0.83 -4.41
C TYR A 94 -26.84 0.80 -2.87
N ALA A 95 -27.48 1.76 -2.19
CA ALA A 95 -27.56 1.75 -0.73
C ALA A 95 -28.29 0.51 -0.20
N GLU A 96 -29.40 0.12 -0.83
CA GLU A 96 -30.14 -1.10 -0.47
C GLU A 96 -29.30 -2.38 -0.65
N GLU A 97 -28.50 -2.46 -1.71
CA GLU A 97 -27.56 -3.57 -1.93
C GLU A 97 -26.37 -3.56 -0.96
N ALA A 98 -26.00 -2.40 -0.41
CA ALA A 98 -25.06 -2.28 0.72
C ALA A 98 -25.71 -2.55 2.09
N GLY A 99 -27.02 -2.84 2.10
CA GLY A 99 -27.79 -3.10 3.32
C GLY A 99 -28.20 -1.87 4.10
N VAL A 100 -28.21 -0.69 3.47
CA VAL A 100 -28.63 0.57 4.08
C VAL A 100 -29.97 1.01 3.50
N GLU A 101 -31.00 1.04 4.36
CA GLU A 101 -32.37 1.37 3.95
C GLU A 101 -32.64 2.88 3.91
N ASN A 102 -31.91 3.66 4.69
CA ASN A 102 -32.11 5.12 4.78
C ASN A 102 -31.19 5.85 3.79
N PHE A 103 -31.62 5.93 2.53
CA PHE A 103 -31.05 6.87 1.57
C PHE A 103 -31.72 8.25 1.73
N ILE A 104 -30.94 9.28 2.02
CA ILE A 104 -31.40 10.64 2.31
C ILE A 104 -30.72 11.61 1.34
N GLU A 105 -31.45 12.63 0.89
CA GLU A 105 -30.88 13.70 0.06
C GLU A 105 -29.72 14.40 0.76
N MET A 106 -28.62 14.62 0.03
CA MET A 106 -27.40 15.25 0.57
C MET A 106 -27.67 16.63 1.18
N SER A 107 -28.67 17.38 0.68
CA SER A 107 -29.06 18.68 1.24
C SER A 107 -29.54 18.62 2.69
N GLU A 108 -30.01 17.46 3.16
CA GLU A 108 -30.45 17.28 4.55
C GLU A 108 -29.29 16.93 5.50
N PHE A 109 -28.07 16.68 5.01
CA PHE A 109 -26.94 16.28 5.84
C PHE A 109 -26.56 17.36 6.89
N GLU A 110 -26.51 18.63 6.51
CA GLU A 110 -26.19 19.72 7.45
C GLU A 110 -27.23 19.83 8.57
N LYS A 111 -28.51 19.62 8.24
CA LYS A 111 -29.60 19.62 9.22
C LYS A 111 -29.51 18.40 10.15
N PHE A 112 -29.19 17.22 9.60
CA PHE A 112 -28.94 16.02 10.39
C PHE A 112 -27.78 16.24 11.38
N ALA A 113 -26.65 16.76 10.92
CA ALA A 113 -25.49 17.08 11.74
C ALA A 113 -25.80 18.13 12.82
N ALA A 114 -26.57 19.17 12.49
CA ALA A 114 -27.02 20.16 13.46
C ALA A 114 -27.93 19.56 14.54
N GLN A 115 -28.79 18.59 14.17
CA GLN A 115 -29.64 17.88 15.11
C GLN A 115 -28.81 17.01 16.07
N LEU A 116 -27.80 16.29 15.58
CA LEU A 116 -26.87 15.53 16.44
C LEU A 116 -26.24 16.42 17.51
N LYS A 117 -25.81 17.63 17.12
CA LYS A 117 -25.23 18.62 18.02
C LYS A 117 -26.25 19.14 19.05
N ALA A 118 -27.48 19.44 18.63
CA ALA A 118 -28.56 19.89 19.51
C ALA A 118 -28.90 18.83 20.57
N ASP A 119 -28.92 17.57 20.15
CA ASP A 119 -29.19 16.40 21.00
C ASP A 119 -27.98 15.97 21.84
N LYS A 120 -26.84 16.66 21.70
CA LYS A 120 -25.56 16.34 22.37
C LYS A 120 -25.11 14.89 22.12
N ARG A 121 -25.38 14.38 20.92
CA ARG A 121 -24.95 13.06 20.47
C ARG A 121 -23.43 13.06 20.28
N GLU A 122 -22.79 11.96 20.63
CA GLU A 122 -21.35 11.77 20.43
C GLU A 122 -21.09 11.49 18.94
N VAL A 123 -20.37 12.38 18.27
CA VAL A 123 -19.99 12.22 16.85
C VAL A 123 -18.57 11.67 16.78
N LEU A 124 -18.39 10.56 16.05
CA LEU A 124 -17.12 9.86 15.91
C LEU A 124 -16.60 10.08 14.48
N LEU A 125 -15.42 10.70 14.38
CA LEU A 125 -14.77 11.05 13.11
C LEU A 125 -13.39 10.40 13.00
N ILE A 126 -12.94 10.19 11.76
CA ILE A 126 -11.56 9.83 11.44
C ILE A 126 -10.84 11.01 10.77
N PRO A 127 -9.49 11.03 10.76
CA PRO A 127 -8.71 11.99 9.97
C PRO A 127 -9.13 11.97 8.50
N GLN A 128 -8.96 13.10 7.80
CA GLN A 128 -9.34 13.25 6.40
C GLN A 128 -8.19 13.85 5.60
N TYR A 129 -7.80 13.20 4.50
CA TYR A 129 -6.72 13.64 3.61
C TYR A 129 -7.20 14.55 2.47
N LYS A 130 -8.53 14.65 2.30
CA LYS A 130 -9.20 15.45 1.28
C LYS A 130 -9.79 16.72 1.92
N ALA A 131 -9.29 17.88 1.51
CA ALA A 131 -9.63 19.17 2.13
C ALA A 131 -11.13 19.52 1.99
N ASP A 132 -11.77 19.13 0.90
CA ASP A 132 -13.21 19.26 0.67
C ASP A 132 -14.05 18.42 1.66
N ASN A 133 -13.59 17.22 2.03
CA ASN A 133 -14.23 16.44 3.10
C ASN A 133 -14.08 17.13 4.47
N VAL A 134 -12.89 17.63 4.79
CA VAL A 134 -12.65 18.43 6.00
C VAL A 134 -13.59 19.64 6.05
N MET A 135 -13.71 20.38 4.95
CA MET A 135 -14.59 21.56 4.87
C MET A 135 -16.07 21.20 4.99
N LYS A 136 -16.52 20.14 4.31
CA LYS A 136 -17.92 19.65 4.35
C LYS A 136 -18.32 19.28 5.77
N LEU A 137 -17.52 18.46 6.45
CA LEU A 137 -17.78 18.03 7.82
C LEU A 137 -17.67 19.19 8.81
N SER A 138 -16.65 20.04 8.68
CA SER A 138 -16.46 21.20 9.56
C SER A 138 -17.63 22.17 9.47
N LYS A 139 -18.15 22.43 8.25
CA LYS A 139 -19.36 23.24 8.06
C LYS A 139 -20.58 22.60 8.73
N ALA A 140 -20.82 21.32 8.47
CA ALA A 140 -22.01 20.61 8.98
C ALA A 140 -22.03 20.51 10.52
N LEU A 141 -20.87 20.33 11.15
CA LEU A 141 -20.73 20.14 12.61
C LEU A 141 -20.37 21.44 13.35
N GLY A 142 -20.00 22.49 12.63
CA GLY A 142 -19.51 23.76 13.18
C GLY A 142 -18.17 23.62 13.88
N LEU A 143 -17.21 22.96 13.21
CA LEU A 143 -15.82 22.79 13.64
C LEU A 143 -14.91 23.81 12.95
N ASP A 144 -13.73 24.06 13.53
CA ASP A 144 -12.66 24.79 12.85
C ASP A 144 -11.93 23.82 11.91
N PRO A 145 -11.94 24.02 10.58
CA PRO A 145 -11.32 23.11 9.63
C PRO A 145 -9.79 23.02 9.79
N PHE A 146 -9.14 24.04 10.37
CA PHE A 146 -7.70 24.01 10.64
C PHE A 146 -7.34 23.23 11.91
N LYS A 147 -8.35 22.83 12.70
CA LYS A 147 -8.22 22.01 13.90
C LYS A 147 -9.06 20.74 13.83
N TYR A 148 -9.42 20.32 12.61
CA TYR A 148 -10.29 19.16 12.39
C TYR A 148 -9.79 17.91 13.13
N ASP A 149 -8.48 17.65 13.09
CA ASP A 149 -7.88 16.46 13.69
C ASP A 149 -8.03 16.41 15.22
N GLU A 150 -8.20 17.55 15.90
CA GLU A 150 -8.50 17.61 17.35
C GLU A 150 -9.88 17.01 17.69
N HIS A 151 -10.74 16.81 16.69
CA HIS A 151 -12.09 16.25 16.81
C HIS A 151 -12.19 14.78 16.34
N THR A 152 -11.07 14.14 16.01
CA THR A 152 -11.06 12.73 15.59
C THR A 152 -11.14 11.79 16.80
N SER A 153 -11.77 10.63 16.61
CA SER A 153 -11.97 9.63 17.65
C SER A 153 -10.91 8.54 17.57
N LEU A 154 -10.00 8.51 18.54
CA LEU A 154 -8.99 7.45 18.64
C LEU A 154 -9.61 6.05 18.80
N ASP A 155 -10.75 5.94 19.47
CA ASP A 155 -11.45 4.67 19.66
C ASP A 155 -12.06 4.16 18.34
N LEU A 156 -12.65 5.06 17.54
CA LEU A 156 -13.10 4.73 16.17
C LEU A 156 -11.93 4.30 15.29
N ILE A 157 -10.84 5.06 15.29
CA ILE A 157 -9.63 4.74 14.52
C ILE A 157 -9.13 3.34 14.88
N LYS A 158 -8.95 3.04 16.18
CA LYS A 158 -8.50 1.72 16.64
C LYS A 158 -9.47 0.61 16.29
N ALA A 159 -10.78 0.84 16.38
CA ALA A 159 -11.79 -0.15 16.02
C ALA A 159 -11.75 -0.50 14.52
N ILE A 160 -11.63 0.52 13.65
CA ILE A 160 -11.49 0.33 12.21
C ILE A 160 -10.20 -0.43 11.88
N ILE A 161 -9.08 -0.01 12.48
CA ILE A 161 -7.77 -0.64 12.30
C ILE A 161 -7.81 -2.10 12.72
N GLU A 162 -8.34 -2.41 13.91
CA GLU A 162 -8.44 -3.79 14.41
C GLU A 162 -9.25 -4.68 13.46
N GLN A 163 -10.36 -4.17 12.94
CA GLN A 163 -11.24 -4.90 12.04
C GLN A 163 -10.64 -5.10 10.65
N ARG A 164 -10.11 -4.05 10.01
CA ARG A 164 -9.53 -4.10 8.65
C ARG A 164 -8.18 -4.82 8.58
N ASN A 165 -7.43 -4.89 9.68
CA ASN A 165 -6.16 -5.62 9.69
C ASN A 165 -6.34 -7.12 9.48
N VAL A 166 -7.46 -7.69 9.95
CA VAL A 166 -7.79 -9.11 9.78
C VAL A 166 -8.67 -9.25 8.54
N LYS A 167 -8.09 -9.76 7.44
CA LYS A 167 -8.81 -9.94 6.18
C LYS A 167 -9.69 -11.19 6.28
N SER A 168 -10.96 -11.03 5.93
CA SER A 168 -11.85 -12.19 5.73
C SER A 168 -11.47 -12.97 4.47
N GLN A 169 -11.93 -14.22 4.34
CA GLN A 169 -11.62 -15.04 3.16
C GLN A 169 -12.01 -14.36 1.85
N LEU A 170 -13.15 -13.68 1.82
CA LEU A 170 -13.60 -12.97 0.63
C LEU A 170 -12.68 -11.80 0.24
N GLU A 171 -12.04 -11.16 1.22
CA GLU A 171 -11.05 -10.09 0.96
C GLU A 171 -9.74 -10.67 0.47
N ILE A 172 -9.33 -11.81 1.03
CA ILE A 172 -8.18 -12.57 0.54
C ILE A 172 -8.42 -12.95 -0.93
N ASP A 173 -9.61 -13.40 -1.29
CA ASP A 173 -9.96 -13.75 -2.68
C ASP A 173 -9.89 -12.53 -3.64
N GLU A 174 -10.22 -11.33 -3.17
CA GLU A 174 -10.05 -10.08 -3.96
C GLU A 174 -8.59 -9.66 -4.08
N LEU A 175 -7.81 -9.79 -3.01
CA LEU A 175 -6.37 -9.56 -3.02
C LEU A 175 -5.67 -10.53 -3.98
N GLU A 176 -6.04 -11.82 -3.97
CA GLU A 176 -5.55 -12.84 -4.90
C GLU A 176 -5.79 -12.43 -6.37
N LYS A 177 -6.96 -11.87 -6.69
CA LYS A 177 -7.24 -11.35 -8.03
C LYS A 177 -6.31 -10.19 -8.38
N ALA A 178 -6.14 -9.23 -7.47
CA ALA A 178 -5.27 -8.08 -7.67
C ALA A 178 -3.82 -8.54 -7.92
N VAL A 179 -3.29 -9.43 -7.07
CA VAL A 179 -1.93 -9.98 -7.19
C VAL A 179 -1.73 -10.75 -8.49
N ASN A 180 -2.73 -11.50 -8.95
CA ASN A 180 -2.63 -12.21 -10.24
C ASN A 180 -2.60 -11.28 -11.44
N ILE A 181 -3.31 -10.14 -11.39
CA ILE A 181 -3.21 -9.10 -12.42
C ILE A 181 -1.83 -8.42 -12.33
N THR A 182 -1.35 -8.11 -11.13
CA THR A 182 0.02 -7.60 -10.89
C THR A 182 1.07 -8.54 -11.48
N LYS A 183 0.95 -9.85 -11.26
CA LYS A 183 1.85 -10.83 -11.89
C LYS A 183 1.83 -10.72 -13.42
N GLU A 184 0.67 -10.60 -14.05
CA GLU A 184 0.57 -10.40 -15.51
C GLU A 184 1.27 -9.10 -15.96
N MET A 185 1.17 -8.02 -15.16
CA MET A 185 1.88 -6.76 -15.38
C MET A 185 3.40 -6.97 -15.40
N HIS A 186 3.96 -7.66 -14.40
CA HIS A 186 5.40 -7.94 -14.34
C HIS A 186 5.89 -8.82 -15.48
N LEU A 187 5.16 -9.90 -15.79
CA LEU A 187 5.49 -10.77 -16.91
C LEU A 187 5.42 -10.04 -18.25
N THR A 188 4.50 -9.07 -18.38
CA THR A 188 4.40 -8.21 -19.57
C THR A 188 5.64 -7.34 -19.71
N ALA A 189 6.14 -6.75 -18.62
CA ALA A 189 7.37 -5.96 -18.64
C ALA A 189 8.58 -6.77 -19.09
N MET A 190 8.78 -7.96 -18.51
CA MET A 190 9.88 -8.88 -18.84
C MET A 190 9.87 -9.29 -20.32
N LYS A 191 8.69 -9.45 -20.92
CA LYS A 191 8.54 -9.80 -22.34
C LYS A 191 8.66 -8.60 -23.29
N THR A 192 8.35 -7.40 -22.78
CA THR A 192 8.27 -6.18 -23.61
C THR A 192 9.61 -5.47 -23.70
N VAL A 193 10.35 -5.36 -22.59
CA VAL A 193 11.56 -4.53 -22.51
C VAL A 193 12.63 -4.96 -23.52
N LYS A 194 13.26 -3.98 -24.16
CA LYS A 194 14.42 -4.15 -25.05
C LYS A 194 15.35 -2.96 -24.88
N ALA A 195 16.65 -3.20 -25.03
CA ALA A 195 17.63 -2.11 -25.09
C ALA A 195 17.25 -1.12 -26.21
N GLY A 196 17.41 0.18 -25.91
CA GLY A 196 17.03 1.30 -26.76
C GLY A 196 15.61 1.84 -26.53
N MET A 197 14.76 1.14 -25.76
CA MET A 197 13.42 1.63 -25.42
C MET A 197 13.48 2.73 -24.34
N LYS A 198 12.48 3.60 -24.33
CA LYS A 198 12.18 4.46 -23.20
C LYS A 198 11.43 3.70 -22.12
N GLU A 199 11.68 4.04 -20.86
CA GLU A 199 10.95 3.46 -19.72
C GLU A 199 9.43 3.63 -19.91
N TYR A 200 8.96 4.79 -20.39
CA TYR A 200 7.52 5.02 -20.59
C TYR A 200 6.87 4.10 -21.61
N GLU A 201 7.62 3.59 -22.59
CA GLU A 201 7.08 2.66 -23.61
C GLU A 201 6.73 1.31 -22.97
N VAL A 202 7.54 0.87 -22.00
CA VAL A 202 7.28 -0.35 -21.24
C VAL A 202 6.19 -0.12 -20.21
N VAL A 203 6.19 1.02 -19.50
CA VAL A 203 5.13 1.39 -18.55
C VAL A 203 3.75 1.41 -19.22
N ALA A 204 3.65 1.95 -20.45
CA ALA A 204 2.40 1.93 -21.20
C ALA A 204 1.87 0.51 -21.45
N ALA A 205 2.76 -0.46 -21.76
CA ALA A 205 2.39 -1.85 -21.94
C ALA A 205 1.99 -2.53 -20.62
N ILE A 206 2.69 -2.21 -19.52
CA ILE A 206 2.38 -2.70 -18.17
C ILE A 206 0.99 -2.25 -17.74
N GLU A 207 0.71 -0.95 -17.78
CA GLU A 207 -0.56 -0.39 -17.28
C GLU A 207 -1.76 -0.75 -18.17
N ALA A 208 -1.53 -1.09 -19.43
CA ALA A 208 -2.57 -1.65 -20.30
C ALA A 208 -3.12 -2.98 -19.75
N VAL A 209 -2.32 -3.76 -19.01
CA VAL A 209 -2.77 -5.01 -18.38
C VAL A 209 -3.80 -4.72 -17.29
N ALA A 210 -3.55 -3.78 -16.38
CA ALA A 210 -4.53 -3.42 -15.35
C ALA A 210 -5.86 -2.95 -16.00
N LYS A 211 -5.77 -2.11 -17.03
CA LYS A 211 -6.93 -1.61 -17.78
C LYS A 211 -7.73 -2.72 -18.48
N LYS A 212 -7.06 -3.76 -18.98
CA LYS A 212 -7.72 -4.94 -19.59
C LYS A 212 -8.69 -5.62 -18.62
N TYR A 213 -8.45 -5.57 -17.32
CA TYR A 213 -9.33 -6.12 -16.29
C TYR A 213 -10.31 -5.10 -15.71
N TYR A 214 -10.47 -3.95 -16.36
CA TYR A 214 -11.27 -2.83 -15.85
C TYR A 214 -10.79 -2.35 -14.46
N GLY A 215 -9.49 -2.50 -14.19
CA GLY A 215 -8.82 -2.02 -13.00
C GLY A 215 -7.93 -0.82 -13.28
N SER A 216 -7.31 -0.32 -12.22
CA SER A 216 -6.26 0.70 -12.23
C SER A 216 -4.98 0.14 -11.60
N THR A 217 -3.93 0.95 -11.55
CA THR A 217 -2.78 0.62 -10.71
C THR A 217 -3.10 0.97 -9.25
N SER A 218 -2.59 0.19 -8.29
CA SER A 218 -2.75 0.45 -6.85
C SER A 218 -1.93 1.66 -6.38
N PHE A 219 -0.86 1.98 -7.10
CA PHE A 219 -0.02 3.16 -6.93
C PHE A 219 0.65 3.53 -8.28
N PHE A 220 1.45 4.58 -8.31
CA PHE A 220 2.20 4.94 -9.51
C PHE A 220 3.30 3.90 -9.79
N THR A 221 3.23 3.25 -10.95
CA THR A 221 4.24 2.30 -11.44
C THR A 221 5.65 2.86 -11.26
N ILE A 222 6.58 2.07 -10.72
CA ILE A 222 8.00 2.39 -10.70
C ILE A 222 8.67 1.40 -11.65
N PHE A 223 9.06 1.87 -12.83
CA PHE A 223 9.85 1.08 -13.77
C PHE A 223 11.09 1.86 -14.11
N THR A 224 12.26 1.44 -13.60
CA THR A 224 13.47 2.21 -13.83
C THR A 224 14.77 1.42 -13.89
N LYS A 225 15.71 1.89 -14.72
CA LYS A 225 17.12 1.49 -14.67
C LYS A 225 17.88 2.06 -13.46
N ASN A 226 17.36 3.13 -12.86
CA ASN A 226 17.98 3.79 -11.70
C ASN A 226 17.47 3.17 -10.39
N GLY A 227 17.63 1.86 -10.23
CA GLY A 227 17.03 1.08 -9.13
C GLY A 227 17.42 1.50 -7.70
N HIS A 228 18.34 2.45 -7.52
CA HIS A 228 18.68 3.05 -6.23
C HIS A 228 17.71 4.18 -5.80
N ILE A 229 16.84 4.64 -6.70
CA ILE A 229 15.79 5.62 -6.42
C ILE A 229 14.49 4.86 -6.09
N LEU A 230 14.10 4.85 -4.82
CA LEU A 230 13.03 3.97 -4.33
C LEU A 230 11.66 4.26 -4.97
N HIS A 231 11.26 5.54 -5.06
CA HIS A 231 10.01 5.98 -5.69
C HIS A 231 10.30 6.85 -6.92
N ASN A 232 10.78 6.23 -8.00
CA ASN A 232 11.01 6.93 -9.26
C ASN A 232 9.77 6.89 -10.16
N HIS A 233 9.12 8.04 -10.32
CA HIS A 233 7.95 8.21 -11.20
C HIS A 233 8.28 8.91 -12.52
N GLY A 234 9.57 9.13 -12.81
CA GLY A 234 10.05 9.64 -14.09
C GLY A 234 10.44 8.49 -15.03
N TYR A 235 10.00 8.56 -16.29
CA TYR A 235 10.15 7.47 -17.27
C TYR A 235 10.88 7.89 -18.56
N ASP A 236 11.64 8.99 -18.51
CA ASP A 236 12.29 9.57 -19.69
C ASP A 236 13.62 8.88 -20.05
N ASN A 237 14.13 8.00 -19.19
CA ASN A 237 15.40 7.33 -19.43
C ASN A 237 15.27 6.32 -20.59
N THR A 238 16.37 6.16 -21.33
CA THR A 238 16.53 5.05 -22.25
C THR A 238 17.16 3.88 -21.50
N VAL A 239 16.57 2.70 -21.61
CA VAL A 239 17.12 1.45 -21.06
C VAL A 239 18.10 0.85 -22.06
N GLU A 240 19.26 0.43 -21.59
CA GLU A 240 20.39 -0.01 -22.41
C GLU A 240 20.73 -1.48 -22.14
N ASP A 241 21.56 -2.08 -22.99
CA ASP A 241 22.05 -3.44 -22.75
C ASP A 241 22.85 -3.51 -21.45
N GLY A 242 22.56 -4.51 -20.62
CA GLY A 242 23.22 -4.74 -19.33
C GLY A 242 22.64 -3.94 -18.16
N ASP A 243 21.74 -2.98 -18.37
CA ASP A 243 21.04 -2.30 -17.28
C ASP A 243 20.22 -3.30 -16.44
N MET A 244 20.19 -3.08 -15.13
CA MET A 244 19.21 -3.71 -14.23
C MET A 244 17.97 -2.82 -14.13
N ILE A 245 16.81 -3.41 -14.34
CA ILE A 245 15.53 -2.76 -14.10
C ILE A 245 15.03 -3.15 -12.72
N VAL A 246 14.49 -2.18 -11.99
CA VAL A 246 13.54 -2.41 -10.90
C VAL A 246 12.16 -2.06 -11.43
N LEU A 247 11.28 -3.05 -11.46
CA LEU A 247 9.84 -2.85 -11.67
C LEU A 247 9.14 -3.11 -10.36
N ASP A 248 8.50 -2.09 -9.83
CA ASP A 248 7.60 -2.11 -8.69
C ASP A 248 6.25 -1.57 -9.15
N CYS A 249 5.22 -2.42 -9.14
CA CYS A 249 3.88 -2.05 -9.56
C CYS A 249 2.84 -2.97 -8.95
N GLY A 250 1.60 -2.49 -8.93
CA GLY A 250 0.47 -3.28 -8.48
C GLY A 250 -0.81 -2.91 -9.21
N ALA A 251 -1.72 -3.87 -9.35
CA ALA A 251 -3.08 -3.66 -9.81
C ALA A 251 -4.00 -3.42 -8.61
N LYS A 252 -5.05 -2.62 -8.84
CA LYS A 252 -6.21 -2.51 -7.95
C LYS A 252 -7.36 -3.33 -8.54
N SER A 253 -7.90 -4.27 -7.76
CA SER A 253 -9.08 -5.03 -8.16
C SER A 253 -10.29 -4.11 -8.32
N ARG A 254 -11.32 -4.58 -9.02
CA ARG A 254 -12.57 -3.83 -9.19
C ARG A 254 -13.24 -3.46 -7.86
N GLU A 255 -13.04 -4.26 -6.83
CA GLU A 255 -13.61 -4.04 -5.49
C GLU A 255 -12.66 -3.21 -4.60
N GLY A 256 -11.55 -2.74 -5.16
CA GLY A 256 -10.63 -1.79 -4.54
C GLY A 256 -9.41 -2.40 -3.85
N TYR A 257 -9.22 -3.72 -3.89
CA TYR A 257 -8.11 -4.38 -3.20
C TYR A 257 -6.81 -4.31 -4.01
N CYS A 258 -5.70 -4.02 -3.35
CA CYS A 258 -4.41 -3.78 -3.98
C CYS A 258 -3.56 -5.05 -4.04
N GLY A 259 -2.87 -5.27 -5.15
CA GLY A 259 -1.65 -6.06 -5.18
C GLY A 259 -0.44 -5.13 -5.08
N ASP A 260 0.68 -5.68 -4.61
CA ASP A 260 1.97 -5.00 -4.55
C ASP A 260 3.10 -5.98 -4.88
N MET A 261 3.98 -5.61 -5.78
CA MET A 261 5.04 -6.51 -6.23
C MET A 261 6.19 -5.73 -6.83
N THR A 262 7.38 -6.17 -6.47
CA THR A 262 8.63 -5.71 -7.06
C THR A 262 9.42 -6.89 -7.63
N THR A 263 9.96 -6.72 -8.83
CA THR A 263 10.96 -7.61 -9.43
C THR A 263 12.13 -6.83 -10.01
N ALA A 264 13.33 -7.38 -9.90
CA ALA A 264 14.52 -6.84 -10.54
C ALA A 264 15.07 -7.79 -11.61
N PHE A 265 15.27 -7.31 -12.85
CA PHE A 265 15.72 -8.11 -13.98
C PHE A 265 16.58 -7.32 -14.99
N PRO A 266 17.52 -7.97 -15.68
CA PRO A 266 18.38 -7.30 -16.67
C PRO A 266 17.63 -7.08 -18.00
N VAL A 267 17.82 -5.92 -18.62
CA VAL A 267 17.18 -5.54 -19.90
C VAL A 267 17.44 -6.56 -21.02
N ASN A 268 18.64 -7.14 -21.04
CA ASN A 268 19.05 -8.11 -22.06
C ASN A 268 18.64 -9.56 -21.75
N GLY A 269 17.92 -9.79 -20.64
CA GLY A 269 17.40 -11.10 -20.24
C GLY A 269 18.46 -12.06 -19.68
N LYS A 270 19.70 -11.61 -19.43
CA LYS A 270 20.77 -12.44 -18.85
C LYS A 270 21.52 -11.68 -17.77
N TYR A 271 21.56 -12.25 -16.56
CA TYR A 271 22.29 -11.61 -15.47
C TYR A 271 23.79 -11.82 -15.69
N SER A 272 24.58 -10.75 -15.54
CA SER A 272 26.03 -10.84 -15.38
C SER A 272 26.40 -11.49 -14.03
N ASP A 273 27.63 -11.95 -13.87
CA ASP A 273 28.08 -12.58 -12.62
C ASP A 273 27.86 -11.68 -11.39
N LYS A 274 28.13 -10.38 -11.53
CA LYS A 274 27.90 -9.37 -10.47
C LYS A 274 26.41 -9.22 -10.14
N GLN A 275 25.54 -9.21 -11.16
CA GLN A 275 24.09 -9.14 -10.96
C GLN A 275 23.55 -10.43 -10.34
N LYS A 276 24.02 -11.60 -10.78
CA LYS A 276 23.64 -12.92 -10.22
C LYS A 276 24.04 -13.03 -8.76
N ASP A 277 25.27 -12.64 -8.43
CA ASP A 277 25.79 -12.68 -7.07
C ASP A 277 24.93 -11.83 -6.12
N MET A 278 24.63 -10.59 -6.49
CA MET A 278 23.83 -9.71 -5.65
C MET A 278 22.34 -10.10 -5.62
N TYR A 279 21.77 -10.55 -6.73
CA TYR A 279 20.40 -11.05 -6.80
C TYR A 279 20.20 -12.30 -5.96
N SER A 280 21.19 -13.19 -5.91
CA SER A 280 21.13 -14.37 -5.04
C SER A 280 21.08 -13.97 -3.56
N LEU A 281 21.86 -12.97 -3.13
CA LEU A 281 21.76 -12.43 -1.78
C LEU A 281 20.38 -11.81 -1.49
N LEU A 282 19.81 -11.09 -2.46
CA LEU A 282 18.45 -10.54 -2.34
C LEU A 282 17.41 -11.65 -2.15
N ILE A 283 17.53 -12.78 -2.86
CA ILE A 283 16.64 -13.92 -2.67
C ILE A 283 16.87 -14.60 -1.30
N GLU A 284 18.11 -14.74 -0.84
CA GLU A 284 18.41 -15.23 0.51
C GLU A 284 17.74 -14.34 1.60
N MET A 285 17.75 -13.02 1.41
CA MET A 285 17.03 -12.07 2.28
C MET A 285 15.52 -12.31 2.28
N PHE A 286 14.92 -12.48 1.10
CA PHE A 286 13.48 -12.74 0.96
C PHE A 286 13.07 -14.07 1.59
N GLU A 287 13.82 -15.13 1.32
CA GLU A 287 13.58 -16.47 1.89
C GLU A 287 13.73 -16.50 3.40
N LYS A 288 14.64 -15.67 3.96
CA LYS A 288 14.74 -15.54 5.40
C LYS A 288 13.47 -14.97 6.03
N ALA A 289 12.85 -14.00 5.37
CA ALA A 289 11.57 -13.48 5.80
C ALA A 289 10.46 -14.55 5.67
N GLU A 290 10.37 -15.24 4.53
CA GLU A 290 9.41 -16.33 4.28
C GLU A 290 9.47 -17.42 5.38
N GLU A 291 10.68 -17.80 5.82
CA GLU A 291 10.90 -18.81 6.87
C GLU A 291 10.36 -18.36 8.24
N MET A 292 10.48 -17.06 8.54
CA MET A 292 10.21 -16.51 9.87
C MET A 292 8.74 -16.13 10.06
N VAL A 293 8.07 -15.61 9.03
CA VAL A 293 6.71 -15.07 9.17
C VAL A 293 5.71 -16.17 9.54
N ARG A 294 5.06 -15.98 10.69
CA ARG A 294 4.02 -16.86 11.25
C ARG A 294 3.29 -16.13 12.38
N PRO A 295 2.13 -16.61 12.85
CA PRO A 295 1.46 -16.02 14.01
C PRO A 295 2.39 -15.91 15.22
N GLY A 296 2.31 -14.79 15.94
CA GLY A 296 3.04 -14.55 17.18
C GLY A 296 4.46 -13.97 17.00
N ILE A 297 4.98 -13.89 15.78
CA ILE A 297 6.27 -13.23 15.51
C ILE A 297 6.07 -11.72 15.37
N ASN A 298 6.97 -10.93 15.96
CA ASN A 298 7.03 -9.51 15.72
C ASN A 298 7.75 -9.22 14.40
N TYR A 299 7.11 -8.47 13.49
CA TYR A 299 7.68 -8.19 12.18
C TYR A 299 9.00 -7.40 12.22
N LYS A 300 9.25 -6.62 13.28
CA LYS A 300 10.55 -5.98 13.51
C LYS A 300 11.68 -7.00 13.63
N ASP A 301 11.43 -8.14 14.28
CA ASP A 301 12.43 -9.19 14.44
C ASP A 301 12.75 -9.86 13.09
N VAL A 302 11.74 -9.98 12.21
CA VAL A 302 11.93 -10.44 10.83
C VAL A 302 12.81 -9.45 10.06
N HIS A 303 12.51 -8.15 10.13
CA HIS A 303 13.35 -7.12 9.48
C HIS A 303 14.81 -7.17 9.94
N LEU A 304 15.06 -7.29 11.26
CA LEU A 304 16.41 -7.36 11.81
C LEU A 304 17.15 -8.64 11.37
N ALA A 305 16.45 -9.78 11.28
CA ALA A 305 17.03 -11.02 10.79
C ALA A 305 17.40 -10.94 9.30
N VAL A 306 16.54 -10.31 8.48
CA VAL A 306 16.81 -10.05 7.06
C VAL A 306 17.99 -9.09 6.89
N ALA A 307 18.06 -8.02 7.69
CA ALA A 307 19.18 -7.09 7.72
C ALA A 307 20.50 -7.77 8.11
N LYS A 308 20.45 -8.80 8.97
CA LYS A 308 21.61 -9.63 9.31
C LYS A 308 22.08 -10.46 8.12
N VAL A 309 21.17 -11.11 7.39
CA VAL A 309 21.50 -11.86 6.16
C VAL A 309 22.19 -10.94 5.14
N LEU A 310 21.63 -9.75 4.91
CA LEU A 310 22.26 -8.72 4.08
C LEU A 310 23.68 -8.41 4.57
N THR A 311 23.84 -8.12 5.86
CA THR A 311 25.11 -7.72 6.45
C THR A 311 26.17 -8.81 6.31
N GLU A 312 25.83 -10.07 6.63
CA GLU A 312 26.72 -11.22 6.44
C GLU A 312 27.10 -11.41 4.97
N GLY A 313 26.13 -11.25 4.06
CA GLY A 313 26.35 -11.28 2.62
C GLY A 313 27.31 -10.18 2.14
N MET A 314 27.17 -8.96 2.67
CA MET A 314 28.05 -7.84 2.35
C MET A 314 29.45 -8.00 2.95
N ILE A 315 29.58 -8.62 4.12
CA ILE A 315 30.87 -8.99 4.72
C ILE A 315 31.62 -10.00 3.84
N LYS A 316 30.94 -11.06 3.37
CA LYS A 316 31.52 -12.05 2.45
C LYS A 316 32.03 -11.42 1.16
N ARG A 317 31.35 -10.37 0.69
CA ARG A 317 31.73 -9.56 -0.48
C ARG A 317 32.76 -8.49 -0.17
N GLY A 318 33.18 -8.32 1.09
CA GLY A 318 34.13 -7.32 1.55
C GLY A 318 33.62 -5.86 1.49
N LEU A 319 32.32 -5.66 1.28
CA LEU A 319 31.64 -4.36 1.27
C LEU A 319 31.37 -3.88 2.70
N MET A 320 31.18 -4.83 3.61
CA MET A 320 31.14 -4.62 5.06
C MET A 320 32.24 -5.42 5.75
N LYS A 321 32.45 -5.17 7.05
CA LYS A 321 33.44 -5.86 7.89
C LYS A 321 32.96 -5.90 9.36
N GLY A 322 33.61 -6.72 10.18
CA GLY A 322 33.31 -6.85 11.60
C GLY A 322 32.19 -7.86 11.90
N ASN A 323 31.51 -7.69 13.04
CA ASN A 323 30.42 -8.56 13.48
C ASN A 323 29.07 -8.07 12.91
N ALA A 324 28.29 -8.99 12.31
CA ALA A 324 27.04 -8.65 11.66
C ALA A 324 25.94 -8.18 12.63
N ASP A 325 25.81 -8.82 13.79
CA ASP A 325 24.83 -8.43 14.82
C ASP A 325 25.10 -7.02 15.34
N GLU A 326 26.37 -6.68 15.59
CA GLU A 326 26.76 -5.34 16.03
C GLU A 326 26.54 -4.28 14.95
N ALA A 327 26.86 -4.58 13.69
CA ALA A 327 26.62 -3.68 12.56
C ALA A 327 25.12 -3.42 12.33
N VAL A 328 24.27 -4.46 12.44
CA VAL A 328 22.81 -4.31 12.35
C VAL A 328 22.29 -3.45 13.50
N LYS A 329 22.69 -3.77 14.74
CA LYS A 329 22.32 -3.00 15.94
C LYS A 329 22.74 -1.53 15.86
N ALA A 330 23.89 -1.25 15.24
CA ALA A 330 24.36 0.11 15.00
C ALA A 330 23.60 0.85 13.88
N GLY A 331 22.85 0.12 13.04
CA GLY A 331 22.14 0.67 11.87
C GLY A 331 22.99 0.78 10.61
N ALA A 332 24.17 0.15 10.56
CA ALA A 332 25.07 0.25 9.41
C ALA A 332 24.51 -0.41 8.14
N HIS A 333 23.71 -1.48 8.29
CA HIS A 333 23.04 -2.19 7.20
C HIS A 333 22.16 -1.27 6.34
N ALA A 334 21.60 -0.22 6.95
CA ALA A 334 20.66 0.68 6.31
C ALA A 334 21.29 1.52 5.18
N VAL A 335 22.63 1.57 5.07
CA VAL A 335 23.29 2.15 3.89
C VAL A 335 22.91 1.42 2.59
N PHE A 336 22.60 0.12 2.69
CA PHE A 336 22.18 -0.73 1.57
C PHE A 336 20.70 -1.06 1.59
N PHE A 337 20.03 -1.00 2.75
CA PHE A 337 18.61 -1.32 2.92
C PHE A 337 17.91 -0.27 3.82
N PRO A 338 17.61 0.93 3.27
CA PRO A 338 17.17 2.10 4.06
C PRO A 338 15.66 2.16 4.36
N HIS A 339 14.85 1.28 3.74
CA HIS A 339 13.41 1.22 3.92
C HIS A 339 13.00 0.03 4.81
N GLY A 340 11.72 -0.02 5.19
CA GLY A 340 11.17 -1.13 5.96
C GLY A 340 11.10 -2.43 5.15
N LEU A 341 10.99 -3.58 5.84
CA LEU A 341 10.83 -4.88 5.17
C LEU A 341 9.44 -5.06 4.53
N GLY A 342 8.47 -4.24 4.91
CA GLY A 342 7.13 -4.28 4.34
C GLY A 342 6.12 -3.52 5.18
N HIS A 343 4.87 -3.58 4.75
CA HIS A 343 3.73 -2.86 5.31
C HIS A 343 2.45 -3.70 5.22
N MET A 344 1.41 -3.31 5.95
CA MET A 344 0.08 -3.89 5.76
C MET A 344 -0.44 -3.58 4.35
N LEU A 345 -1.19 -4.51 3.77
CA LEU A 345 -1.78 -4.40 2.43
C LEU A 345 -3.27 -4.76 2.48
N GLY A 346 -4.10 -4.01 1.74
CA GLY A 346 -5.55 -4.18 1.73
C GLY A 346 -6.24 -3.36 0.64
N LEU A 347 -7.19 -2.51 1.04
CA LEU A 347 -7.85 -1.55 0.13
C LEU A 347 -6.93 -0.38 -0.25
N ASP A 348 -5.91 -0.13 0.57
CA ASP A 348 -4.80 0.78 0.25
C ASP A 348 -3.50 -0.05 0.16
N VAL A 349 -2.54 0.40 -0.67
CA VAL A 349 -1.23 -0.26 -0.81
C VAL A 349 -0.47 -0.28 0.52
N HIS A 350 -0.31 0.89 1.14
CA HIS A 350 0.00 1.02 2.55
C HIS A 350 -1.32 1.10 3.33
N ASP A 351 -1.88 -0.07 3.67
CA ASP A 351 -3.24 -0.18 4.20
C ASP A 351 -3.44 0.73 5.43
N MET A 352 -4.47 1.59 5.41
CA MET A 352 -4.85 2.48 6.51
C MET A 352 -3.80 3.51 6.96
N GLU A 353 -2.79 3.85 6.14
CA GLU A 353 -1.78 4.85 6.52
C GLU A 353 -2.40 6.21 6.92
N ASN A 354 -3.53 6.58 6.31
CA ASN A 354 -4.31 7.79 6.62
C ASN A 354 -4.93 7.79 8.04
N LEU A 355 -5.06 6.63 8.68
CA LEU A 355 -5.53 6.51 10.06
C LEU A 355 -4.39 6.60 11.09
N GLY A 356 -3.15 6.72 10.63
CA GLY A 356 -1.94 6.83 11.44
C GLY A 356 -1.06 5.58 11.32
N GLU A 357 0.06 5.71 10.60
CA GLU A 357 1.00 4.63 10.32
C GLU A 357 1.45 3.88 11.60
N ASP A 358 1.74 4.61 12.69
CA ASP A 358 2.11 3.99 13.96
C ASP A 358 0.97 3.18 14.59
N LEU A 359 -0.29 3.61 14.46
CA LEU A 359 -1.44 2.89 15.00
C LEU A 359 -1.73 1.59 14.23
N VAL A 360 -1.37 1.54 12.94
CA VAL A 360 -1.54 0.36 12.08
C VAL A 360 -0.37 -0.60 12.24
N GLY A 361 0.85 -0.07 12.16
CA GLY A 361 2.08 -0.84 12.07
C GLY A 361 2.66 -1.28 13.41
N TYR A 362 2.28 -0.63 14.51
CA TYR A 362 2.85 -0.82 15.84
C TYR A 362 1.74 -1.08 16.86
N GLU A 363 2.03 -1.88 17.89
CA GLU A 363 1.04 -2.22 18.93
C GLU A 363 1.48 -1.73 20.31
N SER A 364 2.73 -2.03 20.71
CA SER A 364 3.15 -1.89 22.12
C SER A 364 4.41 -1.05 22.35
N PHE A 365 5.08 -0.57 21.30
CA PHE A 365 6.31 0.20 21.42
C PHE A 365 6.39 1.33 20.38
N PRO A 366 7.06 2.45 20.72
CA PRO A 366 7.24 3.54 19.78
C PRO A 366 8.17 3.14 18.65
N ARG A 367 7.99 3.78 17.50
CA ARG A 367 8.90 3.68 16.37
C ARG A 367 10.33 4.05 16.77
N ASP A 368 11.27 3.24 16.34
CA ASP A 368 12.70 3.51 16.51
C ASP A 368 13.16 4.50 15.44
N MET A 369 13.68 5.66 15.86
CA MET A 369 14.11 6.71 14.92
C MET A 369 15.52 6.49 14.33
N GLN A 370 16.17 5.37 14.64
CA GLN A 370 17.39 4.94 13.98
C GLN A 370 17.19 4.87 12.45
N PHE A 371 18.19 5.29 11.68
CA PHE A 371 18.14 5.18 10.21
C PHE A 371 18.01 3.71 9.78
N GLY A 372 17.15 3.45 8.78
CA GLY A 372 16.63 2.11 8.49
C GLY A 372 15.31 1.88 9.24
N LEU A 373 15.37 1.71 10.56
CA LEU A 373 14.20 1.38 11.38
C LEU A 373 13.12 2.46 11.41
N LYS A 374 13.47 3.75 11.28
CA LYS A 374 12.49 4.85 11.21
C LYS A 374 11.54 4.75 10.01
N SER A 375 11.93 3.98 9.00
CA SER A 375 11.16 3.75 7.78
C SER A 375 10.31 2.48 7.86
N LEU A 376 10.31 1.77 8.99
CA LEU A 376 9.45 0.59 9.18
C LEU A 376 8.00 1.03 9.32
N ARG A 377 7.17 0.51 8.41
CA ARG A 377 5.71 0.64 8.43
C ARG A 377 5.03 -0.49 9.18
N LEU A 378 5.74 -1.59 9.43
CA LEU A 378 5.24 -2.76 10.14
C LEU A 378 6.26 -3.25 11.16
N ALA A 379 5.86 -3.24 12.43
CA ALA A 379 6.64 -3.68 13.58
C ALA A 379 5.71 -4.22 14.67
N ARG A 380 4.70 -5.00 14.27
CA ARG A 380 3.71 -5.58 15.17
C ARG A 380 3.82 -7.09 15.21
N VAL A 381 3.17 -7.68 16.22
CA VAL A 381 2.97 -9.13 16.29
C VAL A 381 1.98 -9.55 15.21
N LEU A 382 2.43 -10.45 14.34
CA LEU A 382 1.63 -11.01 13.26
C LEU A 382 0.51 -11.90 13.81
N LYS A 383 -0.70 -11.74 13.27
CA LYS A 383 -1.89 -12.52 13.64
C LYS A 383 -2.50 -13.11 12.37
N GLU A 384 -3.20 -14.23 12.52
CA GLU A 384 -3.93 -14.87 11.41
C GLU A 384 -4.84 -13.87 10.68
N GLY A 385 -4.87 -13.95 9.35
CA GLY A 385 -5.63 -13.06 8.47
C GLY A 385 -4.94 -11.72 8.17
N TYR A 386 -3.79 -11.42 8.76
CA TYR A 386 -3.01 -10.23 8.36
C TYR A 386 -2.44 -10.43 6.96
N VAL A 387 -2.60 -9.40 6.12
CA VAL A 387 -2.00 -9.33 4.78
C VAL A 387 -1.01 -8.18 4.74
N PHE A 388 0.20 -8.46 4.25
CA PHE A 388 1.34 -7.55 4.26
C PHE A 388 2.36 -7.91 3.17
N THR A 389 3.24 -6.97 2.84
CA THR A 389 4.34 -7.16 1.88
C THR A 389 5.60 -7.69 2.57
N ILE A 390 6.39 -8.50 1.85
CA ILE A 390 7.79 -8.79 2.16
C ILE A 390 8.61 -8.24 1.00
N GLU A 391 9.45 -7.23 1.24
CA GLU A 391 10.12 -6.46 0.19
C GLU A 391 11.59 -6.10 0.52
N PRO A 392 12.47 -7.06 0.81
CA PRO A 392 13.89 -6.76 0.96
C PRO A 392 14.46 -6.06 -0.28
N GLY A 393 15.43 -5.17 -0.05
CA GLY A 393 16.12 -4.48 -1.13
C GLY A 393 17.60 -4.29 -0.84
N ILE A 394 18.38 -4.16 -1.91
CA ILE A 394 19.81 -3.86 -1.88
C ILE A 394 20.08 -2.71 -2.84
N TYR A 395 20.58 -1.59 -2.30
CA TYR A 395 20.79 -0.36 -3.04
C TYR A 395 22.19 0.19 -2.83
N PHE A 396 22.76 0.75 -3.90
CA PHE A 396 23.99 1.52 -3.86
C PHE A 396 23.68 2.97 -4.19
N ILE A 397 23.30 3.74 -3.17
CA ILE A 397 22.87 5.15 -3.28
C ILE A 397 24.10 6.07 -3.17
N PRO A 398 24.63 6.63 -4.29
CA PRO A 398 25.93 7.31 -4.26
C PRO A 398 25.97 8.52 -3.33
N GLU A 399 24.90 9.31 -3.26
CA GLU A 399 24.78 10.50 -2.42
C GLU A 399 24.82 10.14 -0.94
N LEU A 400 24.14 9.05 -0.55
CA LEU A 400 24.11 8.55 0.82
C LEU A 400 25.50 8.07 1.25
N VAL A 401 26.13 7.23 0.42
CA VAL A 401 27.46 6.66 0.68
C VAL A 401 28.50 7.78 0.83
N LYS A 402 28.54 8.73 -0.12
CA LYS A 402 29.47 9.88 -0.08
C LYS A 402 29.26 10.73 1.18
N ARG A 403 28.00 11.05 1.51
CA ARG A 403 27.67 11.86 2.70
C ARG A 403 28.13 11.18 3.99
N TRP A 404 27.92 9.88 4.12
CA TRP A 404 28.26 9.14 5.32
C TRP A 404 29.77 8.91 5.46
N LYS A 405 30.46 8.64 4.35
CA LYS A 405 31.93 8.60 4.31
C LYS A 405 32.52 9.93 4.80
N ALA A 406 32.04 11.05 4.28
CA ALA A 406 32.48 12.38 4.69
C ALA A 406 32.20 12.68 6.17
N ALA A 407 31.13 12.10 6.73
CA ALA A 407 30.79 12.23 8.14
C ALA A 407 31.48 11.20 9.07
N GLY A 408 32.35 10.33 8.53
CA GLY A 408 33.02 9.27 9.29
C GLY A 408 32.06 8.26 9.92
N LYS A 409 30.89 8.03 9.33
CA LYS A 409 29.86 7.13 9.88
C LYS A 409 30.18 5.67 9.56
N PHE A 410 30.09 4.81 10.57
CA PHE A 410 30.22 3.36 10.44
C PHE A 410 31.54 2.88 9.79
N MET A 411 32.64 3.62 9.99
CA MET A 411 33.95 3.29 9.40
C MET A 411 34.49 1.94 9.86
N GLU A 412 34.06 1.47 11.02
CA GLU A 412 34.35 0.16 11.58
C GLU A 412 33.57 -0.98 10.92
N TYR A 413 32.42 -0.70 10.28
CA TYR A 413 31.54 -1.69 9.66
C TYR A 413 31.52 -1.62 8.13
N LEU A 414 31.80 -0.47 7.52
CA LEU A 414 31.72 -0.24 6.07
C LEU A 414 33.11 -0.17 5.43
N ASN A 415 33.22 -0.71 4.22
CA ASN A 415 34.37 -0.55 3.35
C ASN A 415 34.00 0.39 2.19
N TYR A 416 34.06 1.70 2.45
CA TYR A 416 33.60 2.72 1.51
C TYR A 416 34.30 2.66 0.15
N GLU A 417 35.60 2.39 0.12
CA GLU A 417 36.38 2.26 -1.11
C GLU A 417 35.80 1.16 -2.00
N LYS A 418 35.46 0.00 -1.41
CA LYS A 418 34.86 -1.11 -2.15
C LYS A 418 33.40 -0.83 -2.53
N ILE A 419 32.65 -0.12 -1.68
CA ILE A 419 31.26 0.27 -1.98
C ILE A 419 31.21 1.21 -3.18
N GLU A 420 32.17 2.12 -3.31
CA GLU A 420 32.26 3.07 -4.44
C GLU A 420 32.45 2.36 -5.79
N GLU A 421 33.03 1.15 -5.83
CA GLU A 421 33.11 0.30 -7.05
C GLU A 421 31.73 -0.23 -7.52
N TYR A 422 30.69 -0.06 -6.71
CA TYR A 422 29.31 -0.40 -7.05
C TYR A 422 28.47 0.82 -7.43
N PHE A 423 29.08 2.01 -7.51
CA PHE A 423 28.40 3.16 -8.11
C PHE A 423 28.01 2.85 -9.57
N GLY A 424 26.75 3.08 -9.90
CA GLY A 424 26.16 2.68 -11.18
C GLY A 424 25.54 1.27 -11.20
N PHE A 425 25.70 0.45 -10.16
CA PHE A 425 24.92 -0.79 -10.02
C PHE A 425 23.42 -0.51 -9.85
N GLY A 426 23.09 0.64 -9.26
CA GLY A 426 21.73 1.02 -8.92
C GLY A 426 21.25 0.25 -7.69
N GLY A 427 20.20 -0.54 -7.86
CA GLY A 427 19.65 -1.35 -6.78
C GLY A 427 18.71 -2.42 -7.29
N MET A 428 18.25 -3.25 -6.38
CA MET A 428 17.31 -4.32 -6.65
C MET A 428 16.40 -4.53 -5.44
N ARG A 429 15.16 -4.90 -5.71
CA ARG A 429 14.16 -5.30 -4.71
C ARG A 429 13.40 -6.49 -5.27
N TYR A 430 12.99 -7.38 -4.39
CA TYR A 430 12.10 -8.48 -4.72
C TYR A 430 11.01 -8.51 -3.67
N GLU A 431 9.77 -8.53 -4.12
CA GLU A 431 8.63 -8.37 -3.25
C GLU A 431 7.48 -9.30 -3.59
N GLY A 432 6.71 -9.64 -2.55
CA GLY A 432 5.44 -10.30 -2.72
C GLY A 432 4.55 -10.11 -1.50
N ASP A 433 3.27 -10.38 -1.76
CA ASP A 433 2.19 -10.23 -0.78
C ASP A 433 1.95 -11.55 -0.04
N PHE A 434 1.79 -11.47 1.28
CA PHE A 434 1.62 -12.62 2.14
C PHE A 434 0.41 -12.47 3.04
N VAL A 435 -0.29 -13.58 3.26
CA VAL A 435 -1.31 -13.73 4.31
C VAL A 435 -0.78 -14.64 5.42
N ILE A 436 -0.98 -14.24 6.68
CA ILE A 436 -0.73 -15.12 7.83
C ILE A 436 -1.86 -16.16 7.93
N THR A 437 -1.49 -17.44 7.97
CA THR A 437 -2.38 -18.57 8.22
C THR A 437 -2.32 -18.99 9.69
N ALA A 438 -3.16 -19.92 10.12
CA ALA A 438 -3.20 -20.42 11.51
C ALA A 438 -1.84 -20.94 12.04
N ASP A 439 -0.97 -21.46 11.17
CA ASP A 439 0.29 -22.12 11.50
C ASP A 439 1.53 -21.57 10.77
N GLY A 440 1.36 -20.52 9.94
CA GLY A 440 2.44 -19.99 9.12
C GLY A 440 2.04 -18.76 8.31
N ALA A 441 2.55 -18.67 7.10
CA ALA A 441 2.16 -17.67 6.12
C ALA A 441 2.11 -18.28 4.73
N ARG A 442 1.37 -17.65 3.82
CA ARG A 442 1.24 -18.06 2.43
C ARG A 442 1.38 -16.83 1.53
N ARG A 443 2.20 -16.95 0.49
CA ARG A 443 2.25 -15.95 -0.57
C ARG A 443 0.93 -15.94 -1.34
N LEU A 444 0.38 -14.76 -1.57
CA LEU A 444 -0.80 -14.55 -2.40
C LEU A 444 -0.43 -14.64 -3.89
N GLY A 445 -1.42 -15.01 -4.70
CA GLY A 445 -1.33 -15.15 -6.14
C GLY A 445 -0.65 -16.44 -6.60
N ASP A 446 -0.72 -16.65 -7.91
CA ASP A 446 0.01 -17.70 -8.59
C ASP A 446 1.51 -17.50 -8.47
N LYS A 447 2.28 -18.61 -8.58
CA LYS A 447 3.75 -18.57 -8.53
C LYS A 447 4.34 -17.51 -9.49
N MET A 448 5.12 -16.59 -8.92
CA MET A 448 5.96 -15.62 -9.62
C MET A 448 7.41 -16.17 -9.74
N PRO A 449 8.15 -15.97 -10.85
CA PRO A 449 9.58 -16.24 -10.89
C PRO A 449 10.29 -15.57 -9.72
N LYS A 450 11.11 -16.34 -9.01
CA LYS A 450 11.88 -15.89 -7.84
C LYS A 450 13.37 -15.99 -8.09
N TYR A 451 13.82 -17.04 -8.77
CA TYR A 451 15.26 -17.24 -9.00
C TYR A 451 15.69 -16.65 -10.34
N TYR A 452 16.96 -16.23 -10.44
CA TYR A 452 17.49 -15.59 -11.65
C TYR A 452 17.31 -16.48 -12.90
N ASN A 453 17.43 -17.80 -12.77
CA ASN A 453 17.27 -18.75 -13.88
C ASN A 453 15.81 -18.86 -14.35
N GLU A 454 14.83 -18.70 -13.44
CA GLU A 454 13.41 -18.64 -13.81
C GLU A 454 13.11 -17.35 -14.60
N ILE A 455 13.71 -16.22 -14.20
CA ILE A 455 13.60 -14.95 -14.91
C ILE A 455 14.28 -15.01 -16.28
N GLU A 456 15.52 -15.52 -16.35
CA GLU A 456 16.24 -15.72 -17.61
C GLU A 456 15.42 -16.60 -18.57
N GLU A 457 14.75 -17.65 -18.08
CA GLU A 457 13.88 -18.51 -18.90
C GLU A 457 12.68 -17.75 -19.47
N ILE A 458 12.02 -16.91 -18.67
CA ILE A 458 10.89 -16.10 -19.13
C ILE A 458 11.31 -15.06 -20.17
N MET A 459 12.53 -14.53 -20.04
CA MET A 459 13.07 -13.49 -20.93
C MET A 459 13.80 -14.05 -22.16
N LYS A 460 13.94 -15.38 -22.28
CA LYS A 460 14.46 -16.01 -23.50
C LYS A 460 13.53 -15.69 -24.66
N LYS A 461 14.12 -15.16 -25.73
CA LYS A 461 13.43 -14.85 -26.99
C LYS A 461 13.40 -16.04 -27.92
#